data_AF-A0A1M7Q5S9-F1
#
_entry.id   AF-A0A1M7Q5S9-F1
#
_cell.length_a   1.000
_cell.length_b   1.000
_cell.length_c   1.000
_cell.angle_alpha   90.00
_cell.angle_beta   90.00
_cell.angle_gamma   90.00
#
_symmetry.space_group_name_H-M   'P 1'
#
loop_
_entity.id
_entity.type
_entity.pdbx_description
1 polymer ?
#
loop_
_entity_poly.entity_id
_entity_poly.type
_entity_poly.pdbx_seq_one_letter_code
_entity_poly.pdbx_strand_id
1 'polypeptide(L)'
;MMQFINPVEILNLAATDLTTIDDTLIKRAKKAVLAEIDLSDDGFFDYHGQQLTRADCERVIEDLEQRDKLEFYHFIANHAALSKFLINGDESFFTAFRHESIYKLPEFVRFISPYFATAYDSMLWKAWQRNDGSFSQLTAIDPIIVPDDTETSCKTLRNALVRQVEDVLALMDEVKDTAREIDINAIMARVEILMDKERWNVLPSYFQELRNKMAIALRNLSVEINNTRANLPVAKQLHQDILLLKIDGVARETIQKDYEVLLNIEQEIKADKGEDPIVNQYLELLRLLSQIVEAAANPQTNVGGVKIWIDKNIDITAISALDGKYKSIKYRLAIKLSTLGGNIWKHHRNKEAAFSYIEMAQRIQGLEAETLELLSQAKFQIFSEDRSPATQHDPGGSNAATSKKLLYVAFGLIIFIILFKACS
;
A
#
# COMPACT_ATOMS: atom_id res chain seq x y z
N MET A 1 -6.76 -11.56 -26.74
CA MET A 1 -5.74 -12.32 -26.01
C MET A 1 -4.79 -12.86 -27.07
N MET A 2 -3.48 -12.60 -27.00
CA MET A 2 -2.53 -13.16 -27.97
C MET A 2 -2.30 -14.63 -27.61
N GLN A 3 -2.78 -15.52 -28.49
CA GLN A 3 -2.68 -16.96 -28.29
C GLN A 3 -1.40 -17.47 -28.96
N PHE A 4 -0.65 -18.30 -28.25
CA PHE A 4 0.53 -18.94 -28.82
C PHE A 4 0.09 -20.06 -29.75
N ILE A 5 0.60 -20.02 -30.97
CA ILE A 5 0.39 -21.05 -31.99
C ILE A 5 1.77 -21.40 -32.52
N ASN A 6 2.13 -22.68 -32.48
CA ASN A 6 3.42 -23.13 -32.98
C ASN A 6 3.28 -23.62 -34.44
N PRO A 7 3.77 -22.85 -35.45
CA PRO A 7 3.71 -23.26 -36.84
C PRO A 7 4.53 -24.54 -37.13
N VAL A 8 5.56 -24.87 -36.34
CA VAL A 8 6.30 -26.13 -36.50
C VAL A 8 5.43 -27.34 -36.13
N GLU A 9 4.55 -27.19 -35.14
CA GLU A 9 3.59 -28.25 -34.78
C GLU A 9 2.47 -28.36 -35.82
N ILE A 10 1.93 -27.23 -36.30
CA ILE A 10 0.91 -27.20 -37.38
C ILE A 10 1.43 -27.93 -38.63
N LEU A 11 2.67 -27.66 -39.02
CA LEU A 11 3.29 -28.26 -40.19
C LEU A 11 3.78 -29.71 -39.95
N ASN A 12 3.61 -30.25 -38.74
CA ASN A 12 4.12 -31.54 -38.30
C ASN A 12 5.64 -31.71 -38.54
N LEU A 13 6.42 -30.65 -38.25
CA LEU A 13 7.86 -30.59 -38.47
C LEU A 13 8.69 -30.77 -37.19
N ALA A 14 8.06 -31.00 -36.04
CA ALA A 14 8.76 -31.08 -34.74
C ALA A 14 9.89 -32.13 -34.72
N ALA A 15 9.64 -33.31 -35.30
CA ALA A 15 10.61 -34.41 -35.39
C ALA A 15 11.60 -34.27 -36.56
N THR A 16 11.47 -33.23 -37.39
CA THR A 16 12.36 -32.99 -38.53
C THR A 16 13.62 -32.28 -38.06
N ASP A 17 14.78 -32.67 -38.59
CA ASP A 17 16.05 -32.01 -38.23
C ASP A 17 16.06 -30.55 -38.71
N LEU A 18 16.44 -29.64 -37.82
CA LEU A 18 16.35 -28.19 -38.03
C LEU A 18 17.18 -27.70 -39.22
N THR A 19 18.24 -28.42 -39.61
CA THR A 19 19.08 -28.05 -40.76
C THR A 19 18.42 -28.43 -42.10
N THR A 20 17.45 -29.33 -42.07
CA THR A 20 16.73 -29.81 -43.26
C THR A 20 15.41 -29.08 -43.52
N ILE A 21 14.97 -28.24 -42.59
CA ILE A 21 13.77 -27.42 -42.74
C ILE A 21 14.11 -26.20 -43.59
N ASP A 22 13.80 -26.28 -44.88
CA ASP A 22 13.95 -25.20 -45.85
C ASP A 22 12.60 -24.67 -46.35
N ASP A 23 12.64 -23.57 -47.12
CA ASP A 23 11.44 -22.94 -47.70
C ASP A 23 10.62 -23.89 -48.57
N THR A 24 11.26 -24.88 -49.20
CA THR A 24 10.58 -25.83 -50.07
C THR A 24 9.75 -26.81 -49.25
N LEU A 25 10.31 -27.30 -48.15
CA LEU A 25 9.64 -28.15 -47.18
C LEU A 25 8.48 -27.41 -46.52
N ILE A 26 8.71 -26.17 -46.06
CA ILE A 26 7.68 -25.32 -45.44
C ILE A 26 6.52 -25.10 -46.42
N LYS A 27 6.79 -24.73 -47.68
CA LYS A 27 5.75 -24.53 -48.71
C LYS A 27 4.96 -25.81 -49.00
N ARG A 28 5.63 -26.97 -49.00
CA ARG A 28 4.97 -28.26 -49.21
C ARG A 28 4.06 -28.61 -48.02
N ALA A 29 4.55 -28.47 -46.80
CA ALA A 29 3.79 -28.74 -45.58
C ALA A 29 2.60 -27.77 -45.44
N LYS A 30 2.80 -26.48 -45.75
CA LYS A 30 1.72 -25.46 -45.78
C LYS A 30 0.59 -25.88 -46.71
N LYS A 31 0.91 -26.34 -47.93
CA LYS A 31 -0.12 -26.83 -48.87
C LYS A 31 -0.91 -28.02 -48.33
N ALA A 32 -0.26 -28.92 -47.58
CA ALA A 32 -0.92 -30.06 -46.98
C ALA A 32 -1.93 -29.63 -45.90
N VAL A 33 -1.52 -28.74 -44.99
CA VAL A 33 -2.40 -28.19 -43.95
C VAL A 33 -3.58 -27.43 -44.54
N LEU A 34 -3.36 -26.63 -45.59
CA LEU A 34 -4.45 -25.89 -46.24
C LEU A 34 -5.44 -26.83 -46.93
N ALA A 35 -4.96 -27.90 -47.55
CA ALA A 35 -5.83 -28.92 -48.13
C ALA A 35 -6.62 -29.67 -47.06
N GLU A 36 -6.04 -29.91 -45.87
CA GLU A 36 -6.73 -30.52 -44.73
C GLU A 36 -7.89 -29.64 -44.24
N ILE A 37 -7.68 -28.33 -44.13
CA ILE A 37 -8.73 -27.36 -43.79
C ILE A 37 -9.83 -27.37 -44.85
N ASP A 38 -9.48 -27.30 -46.13
CA ASP A 38 -10.44 -27.27 -47.24
C ASP A 38 -11.25 -28.58 -47.36
N LEU A 39 -10.74 -29.69 -46.79
CA LEU A 39 -11.41 -31.00 -46.73
C LEU A 39 -12.17 -31.26 -45.42
N SER A 40 -11.99 -30.42 -44.39
CA SER A 40 -12.69 -30.54 -43.11
C SER A 40 -14.17 -30.15 -43.23
N ASP A 41 -15.03 -30.78 -42.44
CA ASP A 41 -16.49 -30.53 -42.48
C ASP A 41 -16.87 -29.14 -41.93
N ASP A 42 -16.06 -28.58 -41.03
CA ASP A 42 -16.28 -27.30 -40.37
C ASP A 42 -15.42 -26.16 -40.93
N GLY A 43 -14.43 -26.46 -41.78
CA GLY A 43 -13.53 -25.47 -42.38
C GLY A 43 -12.42 -24.97 -41.44
N PHE A 44 -12.09 -25.74 -40.40
CA PHE A 44 -11.10 -25.36 -39.39
C PHE A 44 -10.00 -26.42 -39.24
N PHE A 45 -8.84 -25.97 -38.76
CA PHE A 45 -7.77 -26.86 -38.29
C PHE A 45 -7.84 -27.00 -36.77
N ASP A 46 -7.92 -28.23 -36.24
CA ASP A 46 -7.92 -28.47 -34.79
C ASP A 46 -6.48 -28.45 -34.23
N TYR A 47 -6.18 -27.45 -33.41
CA TYR A 47 -4.89 -27.29 -32.75
C TYR A 47 -5.07 -27.20 -31.23
N HIS A 48 -4.78 -28.31 -30.52
CA HIS A 48 -4.92 -28.44 -29.07
C HIS A 48 -6.32 -28.02 -28.56
N GLY A 49 -7.38 -28.43 -29.27
CA GLY A 49 -8.77 -28.11 -28.92
C GLY A 49 -9.20 -26.70 -29.35
N GLN A 50 -8.44 -26.07 -30.25
CA GLN A 50 -8.74 -24.77 -30.84
C GLN A 50 -9.02 -24.93 -32.32
N GLN A 51 -10.08 -24.30 -32.80
CA GLN A 51 -10.36 -24.22 -34.23
C GLN A 51 -9.62 -23.03 -34.84
N LEU A 52 -8.58 -23.30 -35.61
CA LEU A 52 -7.81 -22.28 -36.33
C LEU A 52 -8.38 -22.09 -37.73
N THR A 53 -8.55 -20.83 -38.14
CA THR A 53 -8.91 -20.51 -39.53
C THR A 53 -7.71 -20.69 -40.45
N ARG A 54 -7.98 -20.81 -41.75
CA ARG A 54 -6.94 -20.72 -42.79
C ARG A 54 -6.03 -19.50 -42.61
N ALA A 55 -6.61 -18.33 -42.32
CA ALA A 55 -5.85 -17.09 -42.14
C ALA A 55 -4.94 -17.14 -40.90
N ASP A 56 -5.38 -17.79 -39.82
CA ASP A 56 -4.56 -17.97 -38.61
C ASP A 56 -3.33 -18.84 -38.89
N CYS A 57 -3.54 -19.97 -39.57
CA CYS A 57 -2.47 -20.87 -39.98
C CYS A 57 -1.50 -20.19 -40.95
N GLU A 58 -2.00 -19.48 -41.96
CA GLU A 58 -1.13 -18.77 -42.91
C GLU A 58 -0.26 -17.71 -42.22
N ARG A 59 -0.87 -16.89 -41.35
CA ARG A 59 -0.17 -15.83 -40.62
C ARG A 59 0.98 -16.35 -39.75
N VAL A 60 0.77 -17.44 -39.01
CA VAL A 60 1.82 -17.98 -38.14
C VAL A 60 2.88 -18.77 -38.89
N ILE A 61 2.55 -19.34 -40.06
CA ILE A 61 3.53 -20.01 -40.92
C ILE A 61 4.49 -18.99 -41.57
N GLU A 62 4.02 -17.78 -41.89
CA GLU A 62 4.87 -16.70 -42.42
C GLU A 62 5.99 -16.30 -41.45
N ASP A 63 5.79 -16.47 -40.14
CA ASP A 63 6.85 -16.23 -39.15
C ASP A 63 8.07 -17.15 -39.35
N LEU A 64 7.91 -18.31 -40.01
CA LEU A 64 9.01 -19.25 -40.28
C LEU A 64 9.97 -18.78 -41.38
N GLU A 65 9.64 -17.73 -42.13
CA GLU A 65 10.57 -17.11 -43.09
C GLU A 65 11.78 -16.48 -42.36
N GLN A 66 11.63 -16.14 -41.08
CA GLN A 66 12.71 -15.65 -40.25
C GLN A 66 13.44 -16.83 -39.60
N ARG A 67 14.72 -17.02 -39.94
CA ARG A 67 15.51 -18.17 -39.48
C ARG A 67 15.49 -18.32 -37.96
N ASP A 68 15.72 -17.23 -37.23
CA ASP A 68 15.74 -17.23 -35.76
C ASP A 68 14.40 -17.70 -35.15
N LYS A 69 13.27 -17.25 -35.71
CA LYS A 69 11.94 -17.69 -35.27
C LYS A 69 11.72 -19.17 -35.53
N LEU A 70 12.16 -19.69 -36.67
CA LEU A 70 12.10 -21.12 -36.96
C LEU A 70 12.86 -21.92 -35.91
N GLU A 71 14.06 -21.49 -35.50
CA GLU A 71 14.82 -22.15 -34.43
C GLU A 71 14.06 -22.12 -33.09
N PHE A 72 13.47 -20.98 -32.74
CA PHE A 72 12.70 -20.83 -31.50
C PHE A 72 11.43 -21.69 -31.48
N TYR A 73 10.66 -21.69 -32.56
CA TYR A 73 9.47 -22.53 -32.68
C TYR A 73 9.81 -24.03 -32.67
N HIS A 74 10.89 -24.41 -33.34
CA HIS A 74 11.36 -25.79 -33.35
C HIS A 74 11.82 -26.25 -31.97
N PHE A 75 12.55 -25.40 -31.25
CA PHE A 75 12.91 -25.64 -29.85
C PHE A 75 11.65 -25.84 -28.98
N ILE A 76 10.67 -24.94 -29.06
CA ILE A 76 9.44 -25.02 -28.26
C ILE A 76 8.64 -26.29 -28.58
N ALA A 77 8.53 -26.66 -29.86
CA ALA A 77 7.82 -27.87 -30.29
C ALA A 77 8.41 -29.15 -29.68
N ASN A 78 9.72 -29.15 -29.42
CA ASN A 78 10.43 -30.26 -28.79
C ASN A 78 10.48 -30.17 -27.25
N HIS A 79 9.97 -29.09 -26.67
CA HIS A 79 9.92 -28.88 -25.22
C HIS A 79 8.48 -28.84 -24.70
N ALA A 80 7.86 -30.03 -24.58
CA ALA A 80 6.43 -30.21 -24.32
C ALA A 80 5.88 -29.39 -23.13
N ALA A 81 6.62 -29.26 -22.02
CA ALA A 81 6.17 -28.50 -20.87
C ALA A 81 6.06 -26.99 -21.17
N LEU A 82 7.01 -26.45 -21.95
CA LEU A 82 7.00 -25.03 -22.34
C LEU A 82 5.91 -24.79 -23.38
N SER A 83 5.80 -25.67 -24.40
CA SER A 83 4.74 -25.56 -25.42
C SER A 83 3.35 -25.53 -24.77
N LYS A 84 3.03 -26.50 -23.91
CA LYS A 84 1.75 -26.52 -23.19
C LYS A 84 1.52 -25.28 -22.34
N PHE A 85 2.54 -24.81 -21.60
CA PHE A 85 2.41 -23.59 -20.82
C PHE A 85 2.08 -22.36 -21.69
N LEU A 86 2.77 -22.17 -22.81
CA LEU A 86 2.51 -21.05 -23.71
C LEU A 86 1.12 -21.13 -24.36
N ILE A 87 0.61 -22.33 -24.63
CA ILE A 87 -0.69 -22.56 -25.27
C ILE A 87 -1.86 -22.34 -24.28
N ASN A 88 -1.78 -22.91 -23.08
CA ASN A 88 -2.93 -22.98 -22.16
C ASN A 88 -2.62 -22.72 -20.68
N GLY A 89 -1.36 -22.39 -20.34
CA GLY A 89 -0.94 -22.13 -18.97
C GLY A 89 -0.76 -23.38 -18.12
N ASP A 90 -0.43 -24.53 -18.72
CA ASP A 90 -0.13 -25.78 -18.02
C ASP A 90 1.00 -25.62 -16.98
N GLU A 91 0.68 -25.93 -15.73
CA GLU A 91 1.57 -25.74 -14.58
C GLU A 91 2.77 -26.71 -14.56
N SER A 92 2.79 -27.76 -15.40
CA SER A 92 3.88 -28.73 -15.44
C SER A 92 5.23 -28.10 -15.82
N PHE A 93 5.21 -26.96 -16.51
CA PHE A 93 6.42 -26.17 -16.77
C PHE A 93 7.16 -25.79 -15.48
N PHE A 94 6.42 -25.44 -14.42
CA PHE A 94 7.00 -25.02 -13.15
C PHE A 94 7.36 -26.20 -12.25
N THR A 95 6.63 -27.31 -12.33
CA THR A 95 6.95 -28.51 -11.53
C THR A 95 8.12 -29.31 -12.09
N ALA A 96 8.36 -29.24 -13.40
CA ALA A 96 9.47 -29.92 -14.08
C ALA A 96 10.50 -28.93 -14.67
N PHE A 97 10.60 -27.73 -14.10
CA PHE A 97 11.43 -26.65 -14.65
C PHE A 97 12.90 -27.06 -14.80
N ARG A 98 13.45 -26.84 -15.99
CA ARG A 98 14.86 -27.08 -16.32
C ARG A 98 15.53 -25.77 -16.69
N HIS A 99 16.74 -25.57 -16.20
CA HIS A 99 17.53 -24.40 -16.57
C HIS A 99 18.14 -24.62 -17.95
N GLU A 100 17.47 -24.10 -18.98
CA GLU A 100 17.95 -24.17 -20.36
C GLU A 100 18.71 -22.89 -20.74
N SER A 101 19.82 -23.04 -21.47
CA SER A 101 20.65 -21.91 -21.90
C SER A 101 19.87 -20.91 -22.77
N ILE A 102 18.88 -21.38 -23.52
CA ILE A 102 18.05 -20.54 -24.38
C ILE A 102 17.22 -19.51 -23.59
N TYR A 103 16.90 -19.78 -22.32
CA TYR A 103 16.18 -18.84 -21.46
C TYR A 103 17.03 -17.63 -21.07
N LYS A 104 18.34 -17.65 -21.37
CA LYS A 104 19.24 -16.51 -21.21
C LYS A 104 19.41 -15.68 -22.48
N LEU A 105 18.90 -16.17 -23.63
CA LEU A 105 19.00 -15.48 -24.91
C LEU A 105 17.93 -14.37 -24.98
N PRO A 106 18.32 -13.07 -25.00
CA PRO A 106 17.36 -11.98 -24.96
C PRO A 106 16.32 -12.01 -26.08
N GLU A 107 16.73 -12.46 -27.27
CA GLU A 107 15.88 -12.58 -28.45
C GLU A 107 14.79 -13.64 -28.23
N PHE A 108 15.14 -14.78 -27.64
CA PHE A 108 14.19 -15.84 -27.31
C PHE A 108 13.22 -15.39 -26.21
N VAL A 109 13.74 -14.77 -25.14
CA VAL A 109 12.91 -14.25 -24.04
C VAL A 109 11.92 -13.23 -24.60
N ARG A 110 12.38 -12.27 -25.40
CA ARG A 110 11.52 -11.28 -26.06
C ARG A 110 10.47 -11.92 -26.98
N PHE A 111 10.83 -13.00 -27.66
CA PHE A 111 9.92 -13.73 -28.53
C PHE A 111 8.78 -14.44 -27.76
N ILE A 112 9.09 -15.13 -26.66
CA ILE A 112 8.05 -15.85 -25.89
C ILE A 112 7.29 -14.95 -24.90
N SER A 113 7.88 -13.84 -24.48
CA SER A 113 7.41 -13.03 -23.34
C SER A 113 5.94 -12.62 -23.41
N PRO A 114 5.37 -12.14 -24.55
CA PRO A 114 3.96 -11.75 -24.60
C PRO A 114 2.99 -12.92 -24.32
N TYR A 115 3.35 -14.11 -24.80
CA TYR A 115 2.58 -15.33 -24.59
C TYR A 115 2.77 -15.87 -23.17
N PHE A 116 4.03 -15.90 -22.72
CA PHE A 116 4.40 -16.34 -21.38
C PHE A 116 3.72 -15.48 -20.31
N ALA A 117 3.73 -14.16 -20.46
CA ALA A 117 3.10 -13.23 -19.52
C ALA A 117 1.59 -13.48 -19.43
N THR A 118 0.90 -13.63 -20.56
CA THR A 118 -0.55 -13.90 -20.58
C THR A 118 -0.89 -15.23 -19.90
N ALA A 119 -0.13 -16.29 -20.19
CA ALA A 119 -0.29 -17.60 -19.57
C ALA A 119 0.02 -17.56 -18.06
N TYR A 120 1.09 -16.86 -17.69
CA TYR A 120 1.53 -16.69 -16.30
C TYR A 120 0.50 -15.95 -15.46
N ASP A 121 -0.10 -14.87 -15.97
CA ASP A 121 -1.16 -14.14 -15.25
C ASP A 121 -2.35 -15.04 -14.92
N SER A 122 -2.81 -15.80 -15.92
CA SER A 122 -3.93 -16.73 -15.78
C SER A 122 -3.61 -17.85 -14.80
N MET A 123 -2.40 -18.43 -14.88
CA MET A 123 -1.92 -19.47 -13.98
C MET A 123 -1.79 -18.95 -12.54
N LEU A 124 -1.14 -17.80 -12.36
CA LEU A 124 -0.89 -17.16 -11.08
C LEU A 124 -2.22 -16.85 -10.37
N TRP A 125 -3.21 -16.36 -11.12
CA TRP A 125 -4.55 -16.11 -10.59
C TRP A 125 -5.27 -17.39 -10.15
N LYS A 126 -5.25 -18.45 -10.98
CA LYS A 126 -5.85 -19.74 -10.61
C LYS A 126 -5.19 -20.32 -9.36
N ALA A 127 -3.86 -20.30 -9.30
CA ALA A 127 -3.11 -20.78 -8.15
C ALA A 127 -3.43 -19.99 -6.88
N TRP A 128 -3.56 -18.66 -7.00
CA TRP A 128 -3.98 -17.81 -5.89
C TRP A 128 -5.36 -18.21 -5.37
N GLN A 129 -6.33 -18.49 -6.25
CA GLN A 129 -7.69 -18.88 -5.87
C GLN A 129 -7.77 -20.23 -5.15
N ARG A 130 -6.90 -21.19 -5.47
CA ARG A 130 -6.94 -22.55 -4.88
C ARG A 130 -6.64 -22.59 -3.39
N ASN A 131 -5.80 -21.68 -2.88
CA ASN A 131 -5.41 -21.61 -1.47
C ASN A 131 -4.85 -22.95 -0.90
N ASP A 132 -4.10 -23.70 -1.71
CA ASP A 132 -3.61 -25.06 -1.40
C ASP A 132 -2.07 -25.17 -1.38
N GLY A 133 -1.37 -24.03 -1.27
CA GLY A 133 0.10 -23.96 -1.26
C GLY A 133 0.77 -24.01 -2.64
N SER A 134 0.03 -24.36 -3.71
CA SER A 134 0.57 -24.41 -5.08
C SER A 134 1.13 -23.05 -5.53
N PHE A 135 0.55 -21.95 -5.06
CA PHE A 135 1.00 -20.59 -5.36
C PHE A 135 2.49 -20.37 -5.04
N SER A 136 2.95 -20.81 -3.87
CA SER A 136 4.35 -20.66 -3.44
C SER A 136 5.31 -21.50 -4.29
N GLN A 137 4.86 -22.67 -4.79
CA GLN A 137 5.66 -23.52 -5.64
C GLN A 137 5.85 -22.90 -7.04
N LEU A 138 4.76 -22.38 -7.61
CA LEU A 138 4.77 -21.77 -8.95
C LEU A 138 5.54 -20.45 -9.00
N THR A 139 5.54 -19.71 -7.89
CA THR A 139 6.24 -18.41 -7.79
C THR A 139 7.68 -18.51 -7.31
N ALA A 140 8.18 -19.72 -7.02
CA ALA A 140 9.59 -19.95 -6.70
C ALA A 140 10.50 -19.84 -7.93
N ILE A 141 9.94 -19.89 -9.13
CA ILE A 141 10.66 -19.74 -10.40
C ILE A 141 10.31 -18.37 -10.97
N ASP A 142 11.34 -17.59 -11.30
CA ASP A 142 11.16 -16.29 -11.92
C ASP A 142 10.52 -16.44 -13.31
N PRO A 143 9.52 -15.62 -13.66
CA PRO A 143 8.88 -15.68 -14.97
C PRO A 143 9.87 -15.30 -16.08
N ILE A 144 9.83 -16.03 -17.20
CA ILE A 144 10.70 -15.78 -18.36
C ILE A 144 10.06 -14.71 -19.24
N ILE A 145 10.19 -13.46 -18.82
CA ILE A 145 9.57 -12.30 -19.48
C ILE A 145 10.55 -11.14 -19.60
N VAL A 146 10.28 -10.25 -20.56
CA VAL A 146 10.95 -8.96 -20.63
C VAL A 146 10.32 -7.96 -19.66
N PRO A 147 11.04 -6.90 -19.23
CA PRO A 147 10.50 -5.90 -18.31
C PRO A 147 9.16 -5.31 -18.74
N ASP A 148 8.97 -5.07 -20.03
CA ASP A 148 7.75 -4.47 -20.61
C ASP A 148 6.49 -5.31 -20.37
N ASP A 149 6.63 -6.63 -20.21
CA ASP A 149 5.51 -7.56 -20.00
C ASP A 149 5.26 -7.87 -18.50
N THR A 150 6.03 -7.27 -17.59
CA THR A 150 5.90 -7.51 -16.14
C THR A 150 4.52 -7.13 -15.60
N GLU A 151 3.94 -6.05 -16.10
CA GLU A 151 2.60 -5.65 -15.68
C GLU A 151 1.54 -6.63 -16.18
N THR A 152 1.66 -7.08 -17.44
CA THR A 152 0.76 -8.06 -18.05
C THR A 152 0.80 -9.39 -17.30
N SER A 153 1.99 -9.84 -16.88
CA SER A 153 2.18 -11.17 -16.29
C SER A 153 1.52 -11.38 -14.93
N CYS A 154 1.14 -10.30 -14.24
CA CYS A 154 0.52 -10.39 -12.92
C CYS A 154 -0.70 -9.47 -12.76
N LYS A 155 -1.23 -8.96 -13.86
CA LYS A 155 -2.29 -7.95 -13.91
C LYS A 155 -3.52 -8.35 -13.10
N THR A 156 -4.03 -9.56 -13.27
CA THR A 156 -5.28 -10.01 -12.66
C THR A 156 -5.15 -10.10 -11.15
N LEU A 157 -4.08 -10.75 -10.65
CA LEU A 157 -3.81 -10.83 -9.22
C LEU A 157 -3.53 -9.45 -8.63
N ARG A 158 -2.71 -8.63 -9.30
CA ARG A 158 -2.41 -7.26 -8.86
C ARG A 158 -3.68 -6.44 -8.69
N ASN A 159 -4.59 -6.48 -9.66
CA ASN A 159 -5.86 -5.77 -9.58
C ASN A 159 -6.74 -6.27 -8.42
N ALA A 160 -6.77 -7.59 -8.16
CA ALA A 160 -7.50 -8.14 -7.02
C ALA A 160 -6.92 -7.66 -5.67
N LEU A 161 -5.59 -7.63 -5.54
CA LEU A 161 -4.92 -7.14 -4.33
C LEU A 161 -5.11 -5.62 -4.14
N VAL A 162 -5.08 -4.83 -5.23
CA VAL A 162 -5.39 -3.39 -5.17
C VAL A 162 -6.80 -3.15 -4.65
N ARG A 163 -7.80 -3.91 -5.14
CA ARG A 163 -9.17 -3.82 -4.64
C ARG A 163 -9.27 -4.15 -3.15
N GLN A 164 -8.54 -5.15 -2.66
CA GLN A 164 -8.49 -5.42 -1.23
C GLN A 164 -7.94 -4.25 -0.41
N VAL A 165 -6.93 -3.54 -0.92
CA VAL A 165 -6.43 -2.30 -0.29
C VAL A 165 -7.50 -1.21 -0.30
N GLU A 166 -8.20 -1.03 -1.42
CA GLU A 166 -9.32 -0.08 -1.53
C GLU A 166 -10.47 -0.41 -0.56
N ASP A 167 -10.77 -1.69 -0.37
CA ASP A 167 -11.78 -2.15 0.59
C ASP A 167 -11.40 -1.80 2.04
N VAL A 168 -10.11 -1.88 2.40
CA VAL A 168 -9.61 -1.42 3.71
C VAL A 168 -9.74 0.10 3.86
N LEU A 169 -9.48 0.86 2.80
CA LEU A 169 -9.69 2.32 2.82
C LEU A 169 -11.17 2.67 2.97
N ALA A 170 -12.08 1.90 2.38
CA ALA A 170 -13.52 2.06 2.57
C ALA A 170 -13.92 1.78 4.04
N LEU A 171 -13.34 0.76 4.69
CA LEU A 171 -13.54 0.52 6.13
C LEU A 171 -13.12 1.73 6.97
N MET A 172 -12.01 2.37 6.61
CA MET A 172 -11.53 3.56 7.29
C MET A 172 -12.53 4.72 7.18
N ASP A 173 -13.14 4.91 6.01
CA ASP A 173 -14.17 5.93 5.81
C ASP A 173 -15.45 5.60 6.60
N GLU A 174 -15.84 4.32 6.70
CA GLU A 174 -16.92 3.87 7.60
C GLU A 174 -16.61 4.21 9.07
N VAL A 175 -15.36 4.01 9.51
CA VAL A 175 -14.93 4.32 10.89
C VAL A 175 -14.96 5.81 11.17
N LYS A 176 -14.59 6.65 10.21
CA LYS A 176 -14.58 8.13 10.33
C LYS A 176 -15.97 8.75 10.48
N ASP A 177 -17.01 8.12 9.96
CA ASP A 177 -18.37 8.66 10.01
C ASP A 177 -18.99 8.55 11.42
N THR A 178 -18.74 9.55 12.27
CA THR A 178 -19.25 9.58 13.65
C THR A 178 -20.77 9.58 13.77
N ALA A 179 -21.52 9.87 12.69
CA ALA A 179 -22.97 9.82 12.71
C ALA A 179 -23.51 8.38 12.60
N ARG A 180 -22.69 7.46 12.08
CA ARG A 180 -23.03 6.06 11.93
C ARG A 180 -22.66 5.27 13.18
N GLU A 181 -23.61 4.50 13.68
CA GLU A 181 -23.33 3.44 14.65
C GLU A 181 -22.61 2.29 13.93
N ILE A 182 -21.44 1.92 14.43
CA ILE A 182 -20.61 0.88 13.84
C ILE A 182 -20.23 -0.16 14.88
N ASP A 183 -20.22 -1.42 14.48
CA ASP A 183 -19.65 -2.51 15.26
C ASP A 183 -18.19 -2.71 14.84
N ILE A 184 -17.26 -2.35 15.74
CA ILE A 184 -15.82 -2.50 15.50
C ILE A 184 -15.42 -3.98 15.34
N ASN A 185 -16.12 -4.91 16.00
CA ASN A 185 -15.81 -6.33 15.83
C ASN A 185 -16.19 -6.80 14.42
N ALA A 186 -17.29 -6.29 13.86
CA ALA A 186 -17.66 -6.55 12.47
C ALA A 186 -16.65 -5.95 11.47
N ILE A 187 -16.09 -4.77 11.76
CA ILE A 187 -14.97 -4.21 10.98
C ILE A 187 -13.77 -5.14 11.04
N MET A 188 -13.39 -5.63 12.22
CA MET A 188 -12.25 -6.54 12.37
C MET A 188 -12.44 -7.88 11.67
N ALA A 189 -13.65 -8.44 11.68
CA ALA A 189 -13.97 -9.65 10.92
C ALA A 189 -13.76 -9.44 9.40
N ARG A 190 -14.11 -8.26 8.87
CA ARG A 190 -13.82 -7.90 7.46
C ARG A 190 -12.32 -7.73 7.23
N VAL A 191 -11.60 -7.10 8.16
CA VAL A 191 -10.13 -6.96 8.09
C VAL A 191 -9.45 -8.33 8.05
N GLU A 192 -9.89 -9.29 8.86
CA GLU A 192 -9.32 -10.65 8.89
C GLU A 192 -9.46 -11.37 7.54
N ILE A 193 -10.58 -11.17 6.84
CA ILE A 193 -10.81 -11.70 5.49
C ILE A 193 -9.91 -11.01 4.45
N LEU A 194 -9.78 -9.67 4.52
CA LEU A 194 -9.01 -8.87 3.57
C LEU A 194 -7.49 -9.05 3.75
N MET A 195 -7.05 -9.20 5.00
CA MET A 195 -5.66 -9.41 5.41
C MET A 195 -5.49 -10.83 5.95
N ASP A 196 -5.66 -11.80 5.06
CA ASP A 196 -5.14 -13.15 5.30
C ASP A 196 -3.61 -13.09 5.31
N LYS A 197 -3.03 -12.95 6.51
CA LYS A 197 -1.59 -12.75 6.75
C LYS A 197 -0.75 -13.83 6.07
N GLU A 198 -1.20 -15.08 6.09
CA GLU A 198 -0.48 -16.20 5.49
C GLU A 198 -0.42 -16.03 3.96
N ARG A 199 -1.55 -15.68 3.35
CA ARG A 199 -1.64 -15.45 1.90
C ARG A 199 -0.85 -14.22 1.45
N TRP A 200 -0.92 -13.12 2.20
CA TRP A 200 -0.12 -11.94 1.88
C TRP A 200 1.38 -12.19 2.01
N ASN A 201 1.80 -13.07 2.93
CA ASN A 201 3.21 -13.38 3.18
C ASN A 201 3.84 -14.40 2.22
N VAL A 202 3.04 -15.07 1.37
CA VAL A 202 3.55 -15.92 0.27
C VAL A 202 3.72 -15.15 -1.03
N LEU A 203 3.22 -13.91 -1.12
CA LEU A 203 3.40 -13.08 -2.30
C LEU A 203 4.91 -12.86 -2.59
N PRO A 204 5.35 -12.98 -3.86
CA PRO A 204 6.72 -12.69 -4.26
C PRO A 204 7.22 -11.26 -3.99
N SER A 205 8.52 -11.04 -4.15
CA SER A 205 9.17 -9.73 -3.93
C SER A 205 8.63 -8.64 -4.85
N TYR A 206 8.23 -8.96 -6.08
CA TYR A 206 7.64 -8.00 -7.01
C TYR A 206 6.23 -7.51 -6.61
N PHE A 207 5.65 -8.04 -5.53
CA PHE A 207 4.44 -7.52 -4.87
C PHE A 207 4.73 -6.73 -3.57
N GLN A 208 6.01 -6.44 -3.27
CA GLN A 208 6.39 -5.75 -2.04
C GLN A 208 5.69 -4.41 -1.87
N GLU A 209 5.56 -3.64 -2.96
CA GLU A 209 4.85 -2.36 -2.94
C GLU A 209 3.38 -2.52 -2.49
N LEU A 210 2.69 -3.57 -2.96
CA LEU A 210 1.31 -3.85 -2.55
C LEU A 210 1.21 -4.31 -1.10
N ARG A 211 2.14 -5.15 -0.62
CA ARG A 211 2.20 -5.50 0.81
C ARG A 211 2.35 -4.26 1.68
N ASN A 212 3.22 -3.34 1.29
CA ASN A 212 3.40 -2.08 2.01
C ASN A 212 2.13 -1.21 1.96
N LYS A 213 1.50 -1.07 0.79
CA LYS A 213 0.24 -0.32 0.64
C LYS A 213 -0.87 -0.88 1.54
N MET A 214 -1.03 -2.21 1.59
CA MET A 214 -1.97 -2.87 2.49
C MET A 214 -1.66 -2.54 3.96
N ALA A 215 -0.41 -2.69 4.38
CA ALA A 215 0.00 -2.39 5.75
C ALA A 215 -0.23 -0.92 6.14
N ILE A 216 0.04 0.03 5.25
CA ILE A 216 -0.22 1.46 5.50
C ILE A 216 -1.73 1.74 5.56
N ALA A 217 -2.55 1.12 4.71
CA ALA A 217 -4.00 1.26 4.77
C ALA A 217 -4.57 0.74 6.10
N LEU A 218 -4.14 -0.44 6.54
CA LEU A 218 -4.54 -1.04 7.83
C LEU A 218 -4.06 -0.23 9.03
N ARG A 219 -2.84 0.31 8.97
CA ARG A 219 -2.30 1.23 9.97
C ARG A 219 -3.18 2.47 10.10
N ASN A 220 -3.56 3.09 8.98
CA ASN A 220 -4.43 4.25 8.98
C ASN A 220 -5.83 3.92 9.55
N LEU A 221 -6.39 2.76 9.20
CA LEU A 221 -7.62 2.25 9.79
C LEU A 221 -7.49 2.11 11.32
N SER A 222 -6.38 1.53 11.81
CA SER A 222 -6.12 1.37 13.24
C SER A 222 -6.08 2.72 13.99
N VAL A 223 -5.41 3.71 13.41
CA VAL A 223 -5.35 5.07 13.95
C VAL A 223 -6.75 5.69 14.05
N GLU A 224 -7.58 5.51 13.02
CA GLU A 224 -8.96 6.01 13.03
C GLU A 224 -9.86 5.30 14.03
N ILE A 225 -9.71 3.98 14.19
CA ILE A 225 -10.41 3.22 15.23
C ILE A 225 -10.09 3.77 16.62
N ASN A 226 -8.82 4.08 16.88
CA ASN A 226 -8.42 4.66 18.16
C ASN A 226 -8.95 6.10 18.33
N ASN A 227 -8.74 6.96 17.33
CA ASN A 227 -9.01 8.39 17.46
C ASN A 227 -10.49 8.73 17.41
N THR A 228 -11.25 8.07 16.55
CA THR A 228 -12.66 8.40 16.31
C THR A 228 -13.59 7.58 17.19
N ARG A 229 -13.20 6.35 17.55
CA ARG A 229 -14.05 5.40 18.29
C ARG A 229 -13.52 5.01 19.67
N ALA A 230 -12.39 5.57 20.07
CA ALA A 230 -11.75 5.33 21.37
C ALA A 230 -11.52 3.83 21.68
N ASN A 231 -11.30 3.00 20.65
CA ASN A 231 -11.11 1.56 20.81
C ASN A 231 -9.63 1.15 20.71
N LEU A 232 -8.89 1.48 21.78
CA LEU A 232 -7.46 1.17 21.91
C LEU A 232 -7.14 -0.33 21.81
N PRO A 233 -7.88 -1.27 22.45
CA PRO A 233 -7.56 -2.70 22.35
C PRO A 233 -7.54 -3.20 20.91
N VAL A 234 -8.52 -2.80 20.10
CA VAL A 234 -8.60 -3.21 18.69
C VAL A 234 -7.51 -2.54 17.86
N ALA A 235 -7.26 -1.25 18.07
CA ALA A 235 -6.19 -0.55 17.36
C ALA A 235 -4.82 -1.22 17.61
N LYS A 236 -4.56 -1.62 18.86
CA LYS A 236 -3.35 -2.33 19.27
C LYS A 236 -3.25 -3.71 18.61
N GLN A 237 -4.32 -4.49 18.66
CA GLN A 237 -4.37 -5.81 18.03
C GLN A 237 -4.08 -5.72 16.53
N LEU A 238 -4.70 -4.76 15.84
CA LEU A 238 -4.47 -4.54 14.41
C LEU A 238 -3.01 -4.19 14.10
N HIS A 239 -2.34 -3.36 14.92
CA HIS A 239 -0.90 -3.10 14.75
C HIS A 239 -0.05 -4.37 14.91
N GLN A 240 -0.36 -5.21 15.89
CA GLN A 240 0.34 -6.50 16.07
C GLN A 240 0.17 -7.37 14.82
N ASP A 241 -1.04 -7.44 14.27
CA ASP A 241 -1.32 -8.23 13.09
C ASP A 241 -0.59 -7.70 11.85
N ILE A 242 -0.52 -6.38 11.68
CA ILE A 242 0.23 -5.75 10.58
C ILE A 242 1.72 -6.08 10.68
N LEU A 243 2.31 -6.09 11.88
CA LEU A 243 3.73 -6.39 12.09
C LEU A 243 4.12 -7.83 11.71
N LEU A 244 3.15 -8.75 11.62
CA LEU A 244 3.34 -10.11 11.12
C LEU A 244 3.46 -10.17 9.58
N LEU A 245 3.15 -9.09 8.87
CA LEU A 245 3.33 -9.03 7.42
C LEU A 245 4.81 -8.88 7.04
N LYS A 246 5.19 -9.48 5.90
CA LYS A 246 6.50 -9.33 5.24
C LYS A 246 6.59 -8.01 4.49
N ILE A 247 6.49 -6.92 5.23
CA ILE A 247 6.70 -5.54 4.77
C ILE A 247 8.19 -5.17 4.81
N ASP A 248 8.53 -4.08 4.13
CA ASP A 248 9.90 -3.56 4.14
C ASP A 248 10.27 -2.92 5.49
N GLY A 249 11.57 -2.60 5.65
CA GLY A 249 12.09 -2.05 6.90
C GLY A 249 11.50 -0.69 7.27
N VAL A 250 11.23 0.17 6.28
CA VAL A 250 10.73 1.53 6.51
C VAL A 250 9.28 1.50 6.99
N ALA A 251 8.43 0.72 6.33
CA ALA A 251 7.05 0.50 6.74
C ALA A 251 7.00 -0.17 8.11
N ARG A 252 7.83 -1.20 8.35
CA ARG A 252 7.89 -1.89 9.65
C ARG A 252 8.29 -0.97 10.78
N GLU A 253 9.36 -0.19 10.61
CA GLU A 253 9.81 0.77 11.61
C GLU A 253 8.72 1.78 11.94
N THR A 254 7.98 2.23 10.92
CA THR A 254 6.86 3.15 11.12
C THR A 254 5.77 2.52 11.98
N ILE A 255 5.29 1.34 11.61
CA ILE A 255 4.21 0.64 12.33
C ILE A 255 4.64 0.24 13.74
N GLN A 256 5.90 -0.13 13.93
CA GLN A 256 6.45 -0.49 15.25
C GLN A 256 6.42 0.71 16.21
N LYS A 257 6.80 1.90 15.74
CA LYS A 257 6.76 3.12 16.55
C LYS A 257 5.32 3.50 16.90
N ASP A 258 4.37 3.41 15.98
CA ASP A 258 2.95 3.63 16.31
C ASP A 258 2.43 2.64 17.36
N TYR A 259 2.85 1.38 17.26
CA TYR A 259 2.48 0.35 18.23
C TYR A 259 2.99 0.68 19.64
N GLU A 260 4.22 1.19 19.76
CA GLU A 260 4.79 1.65 21.04
C GLU A 260 3.98 2.81 21.65
N VAL A 261 3.46 3.72 20.82
CA VAL A 261 2.52 4.77 21.30
C VAL A 261 1.28 4.15 21.93
N LEU A 262 0.67 3.18 21.25
CA LEU A 262 -0.54 2.51 21.76
C LEU A 262 -0.28 1.77 23.08
N LEU A 263 0.90 1.16 23.22
CA LEU A 263 1.32 0.53 24.49
C LEU A 263 1.44 1.55 25.62
N ASN A 264 2.00 2.73 25.35
CA ASN A 264 2.13 3.77 26.37
C ASN A 264 0.76 4.36 26.76
N ILE A 265 -0.16 4.55 25.81
CA ILE A 265 -1.55 4.92 26.13
C ILE A 265 -2.19 3.86 27.04
N GLU A 266 -1.98 2.58 26.77
CA GLU A 266 -2.51 1.50 27.60
C GLU A 266 -1.90 1.49 29.01
N GLN A 267 -0.60 1.73 29.14
CA GLN A 267 0.07 1.83 30.43
C GLN A 267 -0.44 3.01 31.24
N GLU A 268 -0.70 4.15 30.61
CA GLU A 268 -1.33 5.32 31.24
C GLU A 268 -2.74 4.97 31.73
N ILE A 269 -3.59 4.36 30.89
CA ILE A 269 -4.95 3.94 31.31
C ILE A 269 -4.90 2.93 32.46
N LYS A 270 -3.87 2.07 32.51
CA LYS A 270 -3.67 1.15 33.63
C LYS A 270 -3.18 1.87 34.89
N ALA A 271 -2.36 2.91 34.75
CA ALA A 271 -1.96 3.78 35.85
C ALA A 271 -3.16 4.59 36.38
N ASP A 272 -4.11 5.00 35.53
CA ASP A 272 -5.37 5.66 35.94
C ASP A 272 -6.24 4.75 36.78
N LYS A 273 -6.28 3.46 36.42
CA LYS A 273 -6.97 2.44 37.20
C LYS A 273 -6.24 2.06 38.48
N GLY A 274 -4.98 2.48 38.65
CA GLY A 274 -4.16 2.23 39.82
C GLY A 274 -3.88 3.49 40.59
N GLU A 275 -4.88 4.04 41.31
CA GLU A 275 -4.81 5.00 42.44
C GLU A 275 -3.70 6.08 42.45
N ASP A 276 -3.05 6.45 41.35
CA ASP A 276 -1.99 7.47 41.35
C ASP A 276 -2.65 8.86 41.28
N PRO A 277 -2.70 9.62 42.39
CA PRO A 277 -3.46 10.87 42.44
C PRO A 277 -2.85 11.94 41.51
N ILE A 278 -1.55 11.83 41.23
CA ILE A 278 -0.84 12.74 40.32
C ILE A 278 -1.31 12.48 38.89
N VAL A 279 -1.37 11.22 38.46
CA VAL A 279 -1.84 10.89 37.10
C VAL A 279 -3.27 11.37 36.89
N ASN A 280 -4.16 11.09 37.85
CA ASN A 280 -5.57 11.50 37.79
C ASN A 280 -5.72 13.03 37.71
N GLN A 281 -4.97 13.79 38.51
CA GLN A 281 -4.98 15.25 38.48
C GLN A 281 -4.62 15.78 37.08
N TYR A 282 -3.54 15.27 36.49
CA TYR A 282 -3.03 15.79 35.22
C TYR A 282 -3.79 15.29 34.00
N LEU A 283 -4.45 14.13 34.08
CA LEU A 283 -5.36 13.69 33.03
C LEU A 283 -6.65 14.48 33.01
N GLU A 284 -7.20 14.82 34.18
CA GLU A 284 -8.33 15.75 34.23
C GLU A 284 -7.94 17.12 33.66
N LEU A 285 -6.73 17.60 33.97
CA LEU A 285 -6.20 18.82 33.34
C LEU A 285 -6.07 18.67 31.82
N LEU A 286 -5.55 17.55 31.31
CA LEU A 286 -5.42 17.27 29.87
C LEU A 286 -6.78 17.18 29.18
N ARG A 287 -7.77 16.58 29.84
CA ARG A 287 -9.15 16.47 29.34
C ARG A 287 -9.78 17.87 29.23
N LEU A 288 -9.69 18.68 30.28
CA LEU A 288 -10.19 20.04 30.28
C LEU A 288 -9.47 20.92 29.24
N LEU A 289 -8.14 20.81 29.15
CA LEU A 289 -7.36 21.52 28.14
C LEU A 289 -7.76 21.12 26.72
N SER A 290 -8.14 19.86 26.48
CA SER A 290 -8.63 19.41 25.17
C SER A 290 -9.93 20.12 24.80
N GLN A 291 -10.86 20.26 25.74
CA GLN A 291 -12.09 21.01 25.52
C GLN A 291 -11.81 22.48 25.20
N ILE A 292 -10.81 23.08 25.84
CA ILE A 292 -10.35 24.45 25.54
C ILE A 292 -9.73 24.55 24.15
N VAL A 293 -8.90 23.57 23.74
CA VAL A 293 -8.30 23.50 22.39
C VAL A 293 -9.37 23.39 21.31
N GLU A 294 -10.37 22.54 21.52
CA GLU A 294 -11.52 22.38 20.62
C GLU A 294 -12.35 23.65 20.54
N ALA A 295 -12.67 24.26 21.69
CA ALA A 295 -13.38 25.53 21.72
C ALA A 295 -12.60 26.62 20.96
N ALA A 296 -11.28 26.68 21.11
CA ALA A 296 -10.45 27.67 20.41
C ALA A 296 -10.47 27.54 18.88
N ALA A 297 -10.86 26.39 18.31
CA ALA A 297 -11.06 26.24 16.87
C ALA A 297 -12.33 26.93 16.35
N ASN A 298 -13.27 27.28 17.25
CA ASN A 298 -14.45 28.08 16.91
C ASN A 298 -14.10 29.58 16.88
N PRO A 299 -14.33 30.30 15.76
CA PRO A 299 -14.07 31.74 15.67
C PRO A 299 -14.85 32.63 16.65
N GLN A 300 -15.92 32.11 17.28
CA GLN A 300 -16.72 32.85 18.27
C GLN A 300 -16.18 32.72 19.71
N THR A 301 -15.12 31.94 19.91
CA THR A 301 -14.56 31.71 21.25
C THR A 301 -13.91 32.97 21.82
N ASN A 302 -14.21 33.27 23.08
CA ASN A 302 -13.60 34.38 23.80
C ASN A 302 -12.14 34.04 24.19
N VAL A 303 -11.18 34.54 23.41
CA VAL A 303 -9.74 34.37 23.65
C VAL A 303 -9.30 34.88 25.02
N GLY A 304 -9.90 35.96 25.53
CA GLY A 304 -9.61 36.47 26.88
C GLY A 304 -10.05 35.48 27.97
N GLY A 305 -11.18 34.82 27.78
CA GLY A 305 -11.66 33.75 28.66
C GLY A 305 -10.74 32.52 28.65
N VAL A 306 -10.24 32.14 27.46
CA VAL A 306 -9.22 31.08 27.32
C VAL A 306 -7.96 31.43 28.12
N LYS A 307 -7.47 32.67 28.01
CA LYS A 307 -6.28 33.12 28.73
C LYS A 307 -6.47 33.01 30.25
N ILE A 308 -7.59 33.50 30.77
CA ILE A 308 -7.92 33.43 32.21
C ILE A 308 -7.93 31.97 32.67
N TRP A 309 -8.50 31.06 31.89
CA TRP A 309 -8.52 29.64 32.23
C TRP A 309 -7.11 29.05 32.25
N ILE A 310 -6.29 29.32 31.23
CA ILE A 310 -4.92 28.81 31.14
C ILE A 310 -4.08 29.32 32.31
N ASP A 311 -4.08 30.63 32.57
CA ASP A 311 -3.31 31.24 33.67
C ASP A 311 -3.70 30.67 35.04
N LYS A 312 -4.97 30.26 35.20
CA LYS A 312 -5.48 29.70 36.45
C LYS A 312 -5.16 28.22 36.65
N ASN A 313 -5.16 27.42 35.57
CA ASN A 313 -5.16 25.96 35.68
C ASN A 313 -3.82 25.31 35.28
N ILE A 314 -2.92 26.03 34.59
CA ILE A 314 -1.65 25.47 34.11
C ILE A 314 -0.49 26.04 34.92
N ASP A 315 0.01 25.24 35.85
CA ASP A 315 1.22 25.55 36.62
C ASP A 315 2.45 24.87 35.99
N ILE A 316 3.22 25.64 35.23
CA ILE A 316 4.42 25.15 34.55
C ILE A 316 5.50 24.70 35.53
N THR A 317 5.57 25.30 36.72
CA THR A 317 6.55 24.91 37.74
C THR A 317 6.20 23.52 38.27
N ALA A 318 4.93 23.30 38.60
CA ALA A 318 4.43 22.00 39.07
C ALA A 318 4.58 20.91 38.00
N ILE A 319 4.23 21.22 36.74
CA ILE A 319 4.37 20.28 35.61
C ILE A 319 5.85 19.93 35.39
N SER A 320 6.74 20.93 35.43
CA SER A 320 8.18 20.74 35.24
C SER A 320 8.80 19.87 36.33
N ALA A 321 8.28 19.96 37.56
CA ALA A 321 8.75 19.21 38.71
C ALA A 321 8.28 17.73 38.74
N LEU A 322 7.41 17.30 37.82
CA LEU A 322 6.97 15.90 37.78
C LEU A 322 8.16 14.95 37.54
N ASP A 323 8.12 13.79 38.20
CA ASP A 323 9.09 12.70 38.03
C ASP A 323 9.17 12.25 36.55
N GLY A 324 10.32 11.69 36.15
CA GLY A 324 10.54 11.09 34.84
C GLY A 324 9.52 10.01 34.46
N LYS A 325 8.92 9.30 35.42
CA LYS A 325 7.82 8.36 35.13
C LYS A 325 6.54 9.03 34.59
N TYR A 326 6.41 10.36 34.71
CA TYR A 326 5.29 11.17 34.19
C TYR A 326 5.68 12.00 32.96
N LYS A 327 6.78 11.65 32.31
CA LYS A 327 7.29 12.36 31.13
C LYS A 327 6.25 12.49 30.01
N SER A 328 5.41 11.48 29.81
CA SER A 328 4.32 11.53 28.82
C SER A 328 3.27 12.62 29.09
N ILE A 329 2.96 12.89 30.36
CA ILE A 329 2.05 13.97 30.78
C ILE A 329 2.65 15.32 30.38
N LYS A 330 3.95 15.53 30.65
CA LYS A 330 4.65 16.78 30.28
C LYS A 330 4.58 17.02 28.77
N TYR A 331 4.81 15.98 27.98
CA TYR A 331 4.74 16.06 26.52
C TYR A 331 3.35 16.41 26.03
N ARG A 332 2.32 15.71 26.51
CA ARG A 332 0.95 15.95 26.08
C ARG A 332 0.47 17.36 26.40
N LEU A 333 0.85 17.89 27.56
CA LEU A 333 0.53 19.27 27.95
C LEU A 333 1.23 20.26 27.01
N ALA A 334 2.53 20.06 26.75
CA ALA A 334 3.30 20.90 25.82
C ALA A 334 2.68 20.93 24.41
N ILE A 335 2.30 19.77 23.88
CA ILE A 335 1.70 19.67 22.55
C ILE A 335 0.30 20.29 22.51
N LYS A 336 -0.56 20.03 23.50
CA LYS A 336 -1.89 20.65 23.54
C LYS A 336 -1.82 22.17 23.68
N LEU A 337 -0.88 22.69 24.46
CA LEU A 337 -0.61 24.14 24.54
C LEU A 337 -0.14 24.72 23.20
N SER A 338 0.70 24.00 22.46
CA SER A 338 1.12 24.40 21.13
C SER A 338 -0.03 24.40 20.12
N THR A 339 -0.85 23.34 20.13
CA THR A 339 -2.05 23.24 19.29
C THR A 339 -3.06 24.32 19.62
N LEU A 340 -3.24 24.64 20.90
CA LEU A 340 -4.05 25.79 21.33
C LEU A 340 -3.51 27.08 20.70
N GLY A 341 -2.20 27.33 20.78
CA GLY A 341 -1.56 28.47 20.15
C GLY A 341 -1.84 28.55 18.65
N GLY A 342 -1.69 27.43 17.94
CA GLY A 342 -2.03 27.31 16.52
C GLY A 342 -3.49 27.64 16.21
N ASN A 343 -4.44 27.10 16.98
CA ASN A 343 -5.87 27.36 16.79
C ASN A 343 -6.21 28.84 17.05
N ILE A 344 -5.64 29.44 18.10
CA ILE A 344 -5.83 30.86 18.42
C ILE A 344 -5.29 31.75 17.31
N TRP A 345 -4.10 31.46 16.75
CA TRP A 345 -3.59 32.20 15.61
C TRP A 345 -4.49 32.05 14.38
N LYS A 346 -4.82 30.81 14.03
CA LYS A 346 -5.54 30.48 12.79
C LYS A 346 -6.95 31.06 12.75
N HIS A 347 -7.69 30.97 13.85
CA HIS A 347 -9.12 31.31 13.90
C HIS A 347 -9.40 32.69 14.48
N HIS A 348 -8.49 33.23 15.29
CA HIS A 348 -8.70 34.52 15.99
C HIS A 348 -7.67 35.58 15.64
N ARG A 349 -6.60 35.23 14.89
CA ARG A 349 -5.49 36.13 14.51
C ARG A 349 -4.86 36.86 15.70
N ASN A 350 -4.96 36.29 16.90
CA ASN A 350 -4.38 36.85 18.11
C ASN A 350 -2.96 36.27 18.32
N LYS A 351 -1.98 36.96 17.74
CA LYS A 351 -0.56 36.54 17.76
C LYS A 351 0.02 36.47 19.17
N GLU A 352 -0.29 37.46 20.01
CA GLU A 352 0.25 37.55 21.37
C GLU A 352 -0.20 36.35 22.22
N ALA A 353 -1.50 36.05 22.20
CA ALA A 353 -2.05 34.89 22.91
C ALA A 353 -1.48 33.59 22.34
N ALA A 354 -1.44 33.45 21.02
CA ALA A 354 -0.92 32.25 20.36
C ALA A 354 0.55 31.96 20.75
N PHE A 355 1.40 33.00 20.74
CA PHE A 355 2.80 32.89 21.16
C PHE A 355 2.93 32.57 22.63
N SER A 356 2.12 33.20 23.48
CA SER A 356 2.21 32.99 24.93
C SER A 356 2.00 31.51 25.31
N TYR A 357 1.13 30.79 24.61
CA TYR A 357 0.87 29.36 24.88
C TYR A 357 1.98 28.45 24.36
N ILE A 358 2.56 28.76 23.20
CA ILE A 358 3.71 28.01 22.68
C ILE A 358 4.94 28.25 23.57
N GLU A 359 5.20 29.48 23.99
CA GLU A 359 6.27 29.81 24.94
C GLU A 359 6.02 29.20 26.32
N MET A 360 4.77 29.06 26.73
CA MET A 360 4.40 28.32 27.93
C MET A 360 4.75 26.84 27.81
N ALA A 361 4.45 26.20 26.67
CA ALA A 361 4.85 24.82 26.39
C ALA A 361 6.39 24.64 26.41
N GLN A 362 7.13 25.58 25.81
CA GLN A 362 8.60 25.53 25.73
C GLN A 362 9.29 25.64 27.10
N ARG A 363 8.61 26.20 28.10
CA ARG A 363 9.13 26.36 29.46
C ARG A 363 8.97 25.11 30.32
N ILE A 364 8.25 24.08 29.85
CA ILE A 364 8.13 22.81 30.57
C ILE A 364 9.49 22.10 30.56
N GLN A 365 10.05 21.82 31.74
CA GLN A 365 11.36 21.15 31.85
C GLN A 365 11.25 19.63 31.65
N GLY A 366 12.33 19.04 31.14
CA GLY A 366 12.41 17.60 30.89
C GLY A 366 11.80 17.16 29.56
N LEU A 367 11.50 18.11 28.66
CA LEU A 367 11.15 17.82 27.28
C LEU A 367 12.42 17.45 26.48
N GLU A 368 12.30 16.44 25.61
CA GLU A 368 13.33 16.13 24.63
C GLU A 368 13.56 17.24 23.61
N ALA A 369 14.77 17.26 23.06
CA ALA A 369 15.20 18.20 22.04
C ALA A 369 14.23 18.26 20.85
N GLU A 370 13.67 17.12 20.46
CA GLU A 370 12.76 17.00 19.33
C GLU A 370 11.44 17.72 19.60
N THR A 371 10.84 17.51 20.79
CA THR A 371 9.63 18.25 21.19
C THR A 371 9.90 19.75 21.23
N LEU A 372 11.06 20.18 21.73
CA LEU A 372 11.45 21.59 21.75
C LEU A 372 11.62 22.18 20.34
N GLU A 373 12.18 21.41 19.41
CA GLU A 373 12.29 21.80 18.01
C GLU A 373 10.91 22.04 17.39
N LEU A 374 9.95 21.18 17.67
CA LEU A 374 8.59 21.26 17.14
C LEU A 374 7.83 22.47 17.66
N LEU A 375 7.97 22.79 18.94
CA LEU A 375 7.43 24.02 19.50
C LEU A 375 8.06 25.25 18.83
N SER A 376 9.36 25.17 18.52
CA SER A 376 10.09 26.23 17.81
C SER A 376 9.61 26.39 16.36
N GLN A 377 9.34 25.27 15.67
CA GLN A 377 8.78 25.27 14.31
C GLN A 377 7.35 25.83 14.30
N ALA A 378 6.49 25.44 15.24
CA ALA A 378 5.14 25.98 15.38
C ALA A 378 5.16 27.51 15.59
N LYS A 379 6.09 28.00 16.44
CA LYS A 379 6.31 29.44 16.64
C LYS A 379 6.79 30.14 15.37
N PHE A 380 7.72 29.52 14.64
CA PHE A 380 8.24 30.05 13.37
C PHE A 380 7.16 30.14 12.28
N GLN A 381 6.27 29.15 12.18
CA GLN A 381 5.19 29.15 11.21
C GLN A 381 4.26 30.34 11.40
N ILE A 382 3.79 30.57 12.63
CA ILE A 382 2.96 31.74 12.97
C ILE A 382 3.70 33.04 12.64
N PHE A 383 5.01 33.11 12.90
CA PHE A 383 5.83 34.27 12.55
C PHE A 383 5.96 34.51 11.03
N SER A 384 6.06 33.44 10.24
CA SER A 384 6.18 33.51 8.78
C SER A 384 4.86 33.92 8.09
N GLU A 385 3.72 33.46 8.61
CA GLU A 385 2.40 33.81 8.09
C GLU A 385 2.05 35.28 8.34
N ASP A 386 2.52 35.86 9.44
CA ASP A 386 2.33 37.28 9.79
C ASP A 386 3.06 38.24 8.82
N ARG A 387 4.13 37.76 8.15
CA ARG A 387 4.92 38.56 7.19
C ARG A 387 4.41 38.49 5.75
N SER A 388 3.40 37.66 5.48
CA SER A 388 2.80 37.57 4.14
C SER A 388 1.74 38.68 4.00
N PRO A 389 1.90 39.65 3.08
CA PRO A 389 0.88 40.68 2.88
C PRO A 389 -0.43 40.01 2.45
N ALA A 390 -1.55 40.46 3.01
CA ALA A 390 -2.88 40.04 2.58
C ALA A 390 -3.13 40.46 1.13
N THR A 391 -2.71 39.65 0.16
CA THR A 391 -3.01 39.89 -1.25
C THR A 391 -4.43 39.44 -1.57
N GLN A 392 -5.25 40.46 -1.86
CA GLN A 392 -6.20 40.58 -2.97
C GLN A 392 -6.97 39.33 -3.42
N HIS A 393 -8.29 39.54 -3.50
CA HIS A 393 -9.30 38.72 -4.15
C HIS A 393 -8.80 38.10 -5.46
N ASP A 394 -8.53 36.79 -5.46
CA ASP A 394 -8.33 35.99 -6.67
C ASP A 394 -9.71 35.42 -7.10
N PRO A 395 -10.23 35.75 -8.29
CA PRO A 395 -11.51 35.23 -8.77
C PRO A 395 -11.42 33.77 -9.28
N GLY A 396 -10.24 33.14 -9.27
CA GLY A 396 -10.06 31.75 -9.68
C GLY A 396 -9.78 30.81 -8.49
N GLY A 397 -10.81 30.28 -7.85
CA GLY A 397 -10.74 29.48 -6.62
C GLY A 397 -10.05 28.09 -6.69
N SER A 398 -8.84 27.97 -7.23
CA SER A 398 -8.14 26.68 -7.40
C SER A 398 -6.86 26.51 -6.55
N ASN A 399 -6.09 27.57 -6.28
CA ASN A 399 -4.77 27.40 -5.66
C ASN A 399 -4.74 27.52 -4.12
N ALA A 400 -5.64 28.32 -3.53
CA ALA A 400 -5.68 28.50 -2.07
C ALA A 400 -6.20 27.25 -1.31
N ALA A 401 -7.08 26.47 -1.93
CA ALA A 401 -7.61 25.23 -1.34
C ALA A 401 -6.57 24.10 -1.37
N THR A 402 -5.76 24.04 -2.42
CA THR A 402 -4.72 23.02 -2.62
C THR A 402 -3.51 23.26 -1.71
N SER A 403 -3.10 24.52 -1.53
CA SER A 403 -2.04 24.88 -0.58
C SER A 403 -2.48 24.72 0.89
N LYS A 404 -3.76 24.99 1.20
CA LYS A 404 -4.32 24.69 2.53
C LYS A 404 -4.41 23.18 2.79
N LYS A 405 -4.83 22.37 1.81
CA LYS A 405 -4.88 20.90 1.93
C LYS A 405 -3.49 20.27 2.10
N LEU A 406 -2.47 20.75 1.39
CA LEU A 406 -1.07 20.32 1.60
C LEU A 406 -0.55 20.70 3.00
N LEU A 407 -0.96 21.88 3.53
CA LEU A 407 -0.60 22.30 4.89
C LEU A 407 -1.29 21.47 6.00
N TYR A 408 -2.53 21.04 5.79
CA TYR A 408 -3.25 20.17 6.74
C TYR A 408 -2.70 18.75 6.78
N VAL A 409 -2.24 18.24 5.64
CA VAL A 409 -1.50 16.96 5.57
C VAL A 409 -0.18 17.08 6.33
N ALA A 410 0.52 18.22 6.27
CA ALA A 410 1.72 18.48 7.05
C ALA A 410 1.46 18.61 8.56
N PHE A 411 0.37 19.27 8.99
CA PHE A 411 0.03 19.39 10.42
C PHE A 411 -0.48 18.06 11.03
N GLY A 412 -1.21 17.28 10.23
CA GLY A 412 -1.56 15.89 10.54
C GLY A 412 -0.31 15.02 10.67
N LEU A 413 0.62 15.08 9.71
CA LEU A 413 1.90 14.38 9.75
C LEU A 413 2.80 14.82 10.91
N ILE A 414 2.80 16.08 11.30
CA ILE A 414 3.65 16.59 12.39
C ILE A 414 3.09 16.18 13.77
N ILE A 415 1.79 16.27 14.02
CA ILE A 415 1.18 15.73 15.26
C ILE A 415 1.37 14.20 15.33
N PHE A 416 1.33 13.54 14.18
CA PHE A 416 1.56 12.11 14.02
C PHE A 416 3.01 11.68 14.23
N ILE A 417 4.01 12.48 13.82
CA ILE A 417 5.44 12.26 14.11
C ILE A 417 5.77 12.50 15.60
N ILE A 418 4.91 13.20 16.35
CA ILE A 418 5.15 13.57 17.75
C ILE A 418 4.57 12.60 18.76
N LEU A 419 3.35 12.12 18.53
CA LEU A 419 2.83 11.00 19.31
C LEU A 419 3.78 9.79 19.20
N PHE A 420 4.41 9.64 18.02
CA PHE A 420 5.41 8.64 17.62
C PHE A 420 6.79 8.76 18.28
N LYS A 421 7.11 9.85 19.00
CA LYS A 421 8.44 10.05 19.65
C LYS A 421 8.38 10.45 21.13
N ALA A 422 7.30 11.06 21.60
CA ALA A 422 7.06 11.32 23.04
C ALA A 422 6.84 10.04 23.89
N CYS A 423 6.92 8.88 23.25
CA CYS A 423 6.70 7.53 23.78
C CYS A 423 7.97 6.65 23.69
N SER A 424 9.09 7.20 23.19
CA SER A 424 10.46 6.73 23.45
C SER A 424 11.02 7.36 24.73
#